data_AF-A0A845SS30-F1
#
_entry.id   AF-A0A845SS30-F1
#
_cell.length_a   1.000
_cell.length_b   1.000
_cell.length_c   1.000
_cell.angle_alpha   90.00
_cell.angle_beta   90.00
_cell.angle_gamma   90.00
#
_symmetry.space_group_name_H-M   'P 1'
#
loop_
_entity.id
_entity.type
_entity.pdbx_description
1 polymer ?
#
loop_
_entity_poly.entity_id
_entity_poly.type
_entity_poly.pdbx_seq_one_letter_code
_entity_poly.pdbx_strand_id
1 'polypeptide(L)'
;MVSHILFGAGASHGSEPNLGITPPLGKKLFENLLFENGLATTLPDNLKEIFVQDFEQGMLEFIERCNKEKKFSHVIRFQNELAQYLLKFMPTANNLYLKLLNNLKYRKYKYSSLTMICFLNSQQSSLGCLFVTAPR
;
A
#
# COMPACT_ATOMS: atom_id res chain seq x y z
N MET A 1 -6.54 -21.97 -18.53
CA MET A 1 -6.67 -21.68 -17.08
C MET A 1 -5.86 -20.42 -16.79
N VAL A 2 -6.47 -19.37 -16.25
CA VAL A 2 -5.78 -18.11 -15.93
C VAL A 2 -5.51 -18.13 -14.43
N SER A 3 -4.23 -18.17 -14.04
CA SER A 3 -3.87 -18.06 -12.62
C SER A 3 -3.84 -16.58 -12.24
N HIS A 4 -4.38 -16.29 -11.06
CA HIS A 4 -4.34 -14.95 -10.47
C HIS A 4 -3.25 -14.93 -9.41
N ILE A 5 -2.42 -13.89 -9.43
CA ILE A 5 -1.36 -13.71 -8.44
C ILE A 5 -1.63 -12.39 -7.72
N LEU A 6 -1.79 -12.46 -6.40
CA LEU A 6 -2.03 -11.33 -5.52
C LEU A 6 -0.75 -11.02 -4.74
N PHE A 7 -0.31 -9.76 -4.78
CA PHE A 7 0.85 -9.29 -4.04
C PHE A 7 0.43 -8.30 -2.93
N GLY A 8 0.88 -8.56 -1.70
CA GLY A 8 0.63 -7.71 -0.53
C GLY A 8 1.85 -6.85 -0.12
N ALA A 9 1.64 -5.94 0.83
CA ALA A 9 2.63 -4.94 1.28
C ALA A 9 3.95 -5.52 1.79
N GLY A 10 3.88 -6.56 2.63
CA GLY A 10 5.08 -7.24 3.14
C GLY A 10 5.92 -7.90 2.05
N ALA A 11 5.28 -8.32 0.96
CA ALA A 11 5.96 -8.96 -0.15
C ALA A 11 6.74 -7.93 -1.01
N SER A 12 6.32 -6.66 -1.02
CA SER A 12 7.03 -5.54 -1.65
C SER A 12 8.32 -5.12 -0.92
N HIS A 13 8.37 -5.22 0.42
CA HIS A 13 9.55 -4.80 1.21
C HIS A 13 10.82 -5.60 0.86
N GLY A 14 10.69 -6.91 0.60
CA GLY A 14 11.80 -7.78 0.19
C GLY A 14 12.05 -7.85 -1.32
N SER A 15 11.30 -7.10 -2.13
CA SER A 15 11.32 -7.24 -3.58
C SER A 15 12.45 -6.48 -4.28
N GLU A 16 13.12 -5.55 -3.59
CA GLU A 16 14.25 -4.80 -4.12
C GLU A 16 15.58 -5.39 -3.62
N PRO A 17 16.50 -5.83 -4.51
CA PRO A 17 17.84 -6.21 -4.10
C PRO A 17 18.67 -4.96 -3.73
N ASN A 18 19.52 -5.08 -2.71
CA ASN A 18 20.48 -4.06 -2.25
C ASN A 18 19.88 -2.73 -1.74
N LEU A 19 18.88 -2.79 -0.84
CA LEU A 19 18.40 -1.59 -0.11
C LEU A 19 17.90 -0.46 -1.01
N GLY A 20 17.31 -0.79 -2.17
CA GLY A 20 16.49 0.18 -2.90
C GLY A 20 15.46 0.81 -1.95
N ILE A 21 15.02 2.04 -2.22
CA ILE A 21 14.04 2.72 -1.36
C ILE A 21 12.74 1.93 -1.41
N THR A 22 12.49 1.10 -0.39
CA THR A 22 11.25 0.33 -0.22
C THR A 22 10.37 0.98 0.83
N PRO A 23 9.04 0.81 0.71
CA PRO A 23 8.15 1.32 1.73
C PRO A 23 8.49 0.66 3.09
N PRO A 24 8.57 1.46 4.17
CA PRO A 24 8.73 0.94 5.52
C PRO A 24 7.52 0.09 5.91
N LEU A 25 7.73 -0.83 6.85
CA LEU A 25 6.66 -1.67 7.40
C LEU A 25 6.24 -1.20 8.79
N GLY A 26 4.98 -1.49 9.15
CA GLY A 26 4.44 -1.37 10.50
C GLY A 26 4.71 -0.01 11.16
N LYS A 27 5.34 -0.02 12.33
CA LYS A 27 5.72 1.18 13.10
C LYS A 27 6.38 2.27 12.25
N LYS A 28 7.38 1.90 11.45
CA LYS A 28 8.16 2.87 10.65
C LYS A 28 7.31 3.52 9.56
N LEU A 29 6.25 2.84 9.09
CA LEU A 29 5.30 3.41 8.13
C LEU A 29 4.50 4.53 8.78
N PHE A 30 3.94 4.29 9.96
CA PHE A 30 3.16 5.31 10.65
C PHE A 30 4.02 6.51 11.08
N GLU A 31 5.21 6.25 11.63
CA GLU A 31 6.16 7.32 11.97
C GLU A 31 6.44 8.20 10.76
N ASN A 32 6.66 7.60 9.58
CA ASN A 32 6.88 8.37 8.35
C ASN A 32 5.65 9.17 7.90
N LEU A 33 4.43 8.63 8.07
CA LEU A 33 3.20 9.37 7.79
C LEU A 33 3.00 10.58 8.72
N LEU A 34 3.52 10.55 9.95
CA LEU A 34 3.50 11.71 10.84
C LEU A 34 4.34 12.89 10.30
N PHE A 35 5.33 12.63 9.45
CA PHE A 35 6.13 13.69 8.83
C PHE A 35 5.48 14.31 7.58
N GLU A 36 4.39 13.71 7.05
CA GLU A 36 3.71 14.19 5.84
C GLU A 36 2.71 15.34 6.12
N ASN A 37 2.62 15.84 7.35
CA ASN A 37 1.66 16.88 7.78
C ASN A 37 0.19 16.59 7.40
N GLY A 38 -0.15 15.30 7.23
CA GLY A 38 -1.48 14.82 6.87
C GLY A 38 -2.38 14.53 8.07
N LEU A 39 -3.49 13.84 7.82
CA LEU A 39 -4.46 13.40 8.83
C LEU A 39 -3.81 12.61 9.97
N ALA A 40 -2.77 11.82 9.69
CA ALA A 40 -2.02 11.06 10.70
C ALA A 40 -1.55 11.95 11.87
N THR A 41 -1.13 13.19 11.59
CA THR A 41 -0.65 14.14 12.61
C THR A 41 -1.76 14.63 13.55
N THR A 42 -2.99 14.67 13.04
CA THR A 42 -4.16 15.18 13.75
C THR A 42 -4.87 14.12 14.60
N LEU A 43 -4.44 12.86 14.52
CA LEU A 43 -5.03 11.78 15.29
C LEU A 43 -4.81 11.99 16.80
N PRO A 44 -5.74 11.56 17.66
CA PRO A 44 -5.54 11.55 19.11
C PRO A 44 -4.30 10.73 19.50
N ASP A 45 -3.56 11.18 20.52
CA ASP A 45 -2.29 10.55 20.89
C ASP A 45 -2.44 9.08 21.30
N ASN A 46 -3.53 8.73 21.98
CA ASN A 46 -3.83 7.34 22.32
C ASN A 46 -4.04 6.45 21.08
N LEU A 47 -4.47 7.01 19.94
CA LEU A 47 -4.60 6.27 18.70
C LEU A 47 -3.25 6.17 17.98
N LYS A 48 -2.44 7.24 18.01
CA LYS A 48 -1.08 7.23 17.47
C LYS A 48 -0.22 6.16 18.15
N GLU A 49 -0.35 6.00 19.46
CA GLU A 49 0.35 4.96 20.22
C GLU A 49 0.01 3.55 19.72
N ILE A 50 -1.26 3.27 19.44
CA ILE A 50 -1.68 1.99 18.89
C ILE A 50 -1.03 1.76 17.52
N PHE A 51 -1.07 2.74 16.62
CA PHE A 51 -0.40 2.64 15.32
C PHE A 51 1.12 2.41 15.40
N VAL A 52 1.79 3.00 16.39
CA VAL A 52 3.23 2.81 16.61
C VAL A 52 3.54 1.40 17.12
N GLN A 53 2.64 0.80 17.90
CA GLN A 53 2.80 -0.56 18.40
C GLN A 53 2.43 -1.61 17.35
N ASP A 54 1.28 -1.43 16.70
CA ASP A 54 0.70 -2.34 15.73
C ASP A 54 -0.12 -1.53 14.72
N PHE A 55 0.37 -1.47 13.48
CA PHE A 55 -0.23 -0.65 12.42
C PHE A 55 -1.61 -1.17 12.03
N GLU A 56 -1.73 -2.49 11.91
CA GLU A 56 -2.96 -3.19 11.57
C GLU A 56 -4.03 -2.98 12.65
N GLN A 57 -3.66 -3.10 13.92
CA GLN A 57 -4.56 -2.79 15.04
C GLN A 57 -4.94 -1.31 15.07
N GLY A 58 -3.99 -0.40 14.79
CA GLY A 58 -4.24 1.03 14.69
C GLY A 58 -5.27 1.36 13.61
N MET A 59 -5.18 0.71 12.45
CA MET A 59 -6.17 0.85 11.36
C MET A 59 -7.57 0.39 11.77
N LEU A 60 -7.67 -0.75 12.48
CA LEU A 60 -8.97 -1.26 12.96
C LEU A 60 -9.62 -0.28 13.93
N GLU A 61 -8.89 0.16 14.95
CA GLU A 61 -9.36 1.11 15.95
C GLU A 61 -9.74 2.46 15.30
N PHE A 62 -8.94 2.94 14.36
CA PHE A 62 -9.22 4.18 13.63
C PHE A 62 -10.53 4.11 12.84
N ILE A 63 -10.77 3.02 12.13
CA ILE A 63 -12.01 2.80 11.36
C ILE A 63 -13.20 2.72 12.33
N GLU A 64 -13.07 2.01 13.45
CA GLU A 64 -14.13 1.90 14.44
C GLU A 64 -14.51 3.25 15.04
N ARG A 65 -13.51 4.07 15.41
CA ARG A 65 -13.74 5.43 15.91
C ARG A 65 -14.39 6.33 14.86
N CYS A 66 -13.91 6.29 13.61
CA CYS A 66 -14.53 7.05 12.53
C CYS A 66 -15.98 6.63 12.30
N ASN A 67 -16.30 5.34 12.40
CA ASN A 67 -17.68 4.85 12.28
C ASN A 67 -18.55 5.37 13.43
N LYS A 68 -18.09 5.27 14.68
CA LYS A 68 -18.79 5.79 15.87
C LYS A 68 -19.04 7.30 15.77
N GLU A 69 -18.06 8.06 15.28
CA GLU A 69 -18.12 9.51 15.12
C GLU A 69 -18.77 9.98 13.80
N LYS A 70 -19.22 9.05 12.94
CA LYS A 70 -19.76 9.33 11.59
C LYS A 70 -18.80 10.12 10.69
N LYS A 71 -17.49 9.90 10.84
CA LYS A 71 -16.39 10.54 10.08
C LYS A 71 -15.80 9.61 9.02
N PHE A 72 -16.62 8.94 8.22
CA PHE A 72 -16.13 7.99 7.21
C PHE A 72 -15.19 8.64 6.17
N SER A 73 -15.37 9.94 5.88
CA SER A 73 -14.47 10.72 5.03
C SER A 73 -13.01 10.75 5.52
N HIS A 74 -12.77 10.62 6.84
CA HIS A 74 -11.43 10.55 7.41
C HIS A 74 -10.73 9.23 7.04
N VAL A 75 -11.46 8.12 6.97
CA VAL A 75 -10.92 6.83 6.52
C VAL A 75 -10.44 6.93 5.07
N ILE A 76 -11.28 7.50 4.20
CA ILE A 76 -10.94 7.69 2.78
C ILE A 76 -9.72 8.61 2.64
N ARG A 77 -9.69 9.72 3.39
CA ARG A 77 -8.57 10.66 3.39
C ARG A 77 -7.27 9.99 3.84
N PHE A 78 -7.30 9.23 4.94
CA PHE A 78 -6.13 8.51 5.43
C PHE A 78 -5.60 7.52 4.39
N GLN A 79 -6.49 6.74 3.76
CA GLN A 79 -6.10 5.79 2.72
C GLN A 79 -5.49 6.48 1.50
N ASN A 80 -6.01 7.65 1.10
CA ASN A 80 -5.45 8.43 0.01
C ASN A 80 -4.05 8.99 0.35
N GLU A 81 -3.87 9.53 1.56
CA GLU A 81 -2.55 10.03 2.02
C GLU A 81 -1.53 8.89 2.14
N LEU A 82 -1.95 7.74 2.67
CA LEU A 82 -1.13 6.52 2.70
C LEU A 82 -0.76 6.07 1.28
N ALA A 83 -1.72 6.05 0.35
CA ALA A 83 -1.45 5.70 -1.05
C ALA A 83 -0.44 6.68 -1.66
N GLN A 84 -0.64 7.99 -1.52
CA GLN A 84 0.28 9.02 -2.01
C GLN A 84 1.69 8.86 -1.45
N TYR A 85 1.82 8.54 -0.17
CA TYR A 85 3.10 8.23 0.46
C TYR A 85 3.76 7.01 -0.21
N LEU A 86 3.01 5.93 -0.40
CA LEU A 86 3.50 4.70 -1.02
C LEU A 86 3.89 4.88 -2.51
N LEU A 87 3.29 5.85 -3.21
CA LEU A 87 3.66 6.17 -4.60
C LEU A 87 5.08 6.74 -4.74
N LYS A 88 5.68 7.25 -3.66
CA LYS A 88 7.06 7.75 -3.66
C LYS A 88 8.09 6.62 -3.84
N PHE A 89 7.69 5.38 -3.57
CA PHE A 89 8.55 4.20 -3.69
C PHE A 89 8.38 3.60 -5.09
N MET A 90 9.31 3.92 -5.98
CA MET A 90 9.35 3.33 -7.31
C MET A 90 10.25 2.10 -7.33
N PRO A 91 9.84 1.00 -7.96
CA PRO A 91 10.64 -0.20 -8.02
C PRO A 91 11.77 0.00 -9.02
N THR A 92 12.95 -0.56 -8.73
CA THR A 92 14.07 -0.49 -9.66
C THR A 92 13.91 -1.54 -10.77
N ALA A 93 14.69 -1.42 -11.84
CA ALA A 93 14.73 -2.45 -12.89
C ALA A 93 15.13 -3.85 -12.36
N ASN A 94 15.73 -3.91 -11.16
CA ASN A 94 16.17 -5.14 -10.53
C ASN A 94 15.12 -5.78 -9.61
N ASN A 95 13.94 -5.17 -9.47
CA ASN A 95 12.85 -5.67 -8.65
C ASN A 95 12.53 -7.15 -8.97
N LEU A 96 12.39 -7.97 -7.93
CA LEU A 96 12.13 -9.40 -8.04
C LEU A 96 10.79 -9.70 -8.70
N TYR A 97 9.77 -8.85 -8.53
CA TYR A 97 8.52 -8.98 -9.28
C TYR A 97 8.71 -8.70 -10.75
N LEU A 98 9.50 -7.69 -11.14
CA LEU A 98 9.79 -7.45 -12.55
C LEU A 98 10.55 -8.62 -13.18
N LYS A 99 11.51 -9.19 -12.45
CA LYS A 99 12.21 -10.41 -12.88
C LYS A 99 11.25 -11.59 -13.00
N LEU A 100 10.37 -11.80 -12.03
CA LEU A 100 9.35 -12.85 -12.08
C LEU A 100 8.42 -12.67 -13.27
N LEU A 101 7.85 -11.47 -13.45
CA LEU A 101 6.98 -11.13 -14.58
C LEU A 101 7.69 -11.35 -15.92
N ASN A 102 8.98 -10.97 -16.00
CA ASN A 102 9.77 -11.19 -17.20
C ASN A 102 9.98 -12.67 -17.53
N ASN A 103 10.10 -13.53 -16.51
CA ASN A 103 10.20 -14.98 -16.68
C ASN A 103 8.84 -15.63 -16.99
N LEU A 104 7.73 -15.01 -16.60
CA LEU A 104 6.37 -15.53 -16.80
C LEU A 104 5.72 -15.11 -18.14
N LYS A 105 6.43 -14.34 -18.99
CA LYS A 105 5.93 -13.76 -20.27
C LYS A 105 5.22 -14.72 -21.22
N TYR A 106 5.42 -16.04 -21.07
CA TYR A 106 4.86 -17.06 -21.96
C TYR A 106 3.50 -17.63 -21.52
N ARG A 107 2.88 -17.10 -20.45
CA ARG A 107 1.57 -17.56 -19.94
C ARG A 107 0.64 -16.40 -19.63
N LYS A 108 -0.65 -16.57 -19.91
CA LYS A 108 -1.71 -15.57 -19.60
C LYS A 108 -1.97 -15.55 -18.09
N TYR A 109 -1.33 -14.62 -17.39
CA TYR A 109 -1.58 -14.33 -15.98
C TYR A 109 -2.29 -12.99 -15.81
N LYS A 110 -3.14 -12.90 -14.78
CA LYS A 110 -3.68 -11.62 -14.28
C LYS A 110 -3.00 -11.30 -12.96
N TYR A 111 -2.48 -10.08 -12.87
CA TYR A 111 -1.74 -9.61 -11.70
C TYR A 111 -2.56 -8.54 -10.98
N SER A 112 -2.58 -8.61 -9.65
CA SER A 112 -3.21 -7.59 -8.82
C SER A 112 -2.30 -7.34 -7.61
N SER A 113 -2.12 -6.08 -7.24
CA SER A 113 -1.28 -5.68 -6.12
C SER A 113 -2.06 -4.74 -5.21
N LEU A 114 -1.89 -4.92 -3.90
CA LEU A 114 -2.51 -4.09 -2.87
C LEU A 114 -1.62 -2.88 -2.46
N THR A 115 -0.40 -2.79 -2.99
CA THR A 115 0.62 -1.82 -2.52
C THR A 115 1.42 -1.14 -3.63
N MET A 116 1.43 -1.68 -4.84
CA MET A 116 2.20 -1.13 -5.97
C MET A 116 1.37 -1.19 -7.25
N ILE A 117 0.33 -0.36 -7.32
CA ILE A 117 -0.56 -0.28 -8.50
C ILE A 117 0.07 0.58 -9.62
N CYS A 118 0.94 1.54 -9.30
CA CYS A 118 1.37 2.51 -10.30
C CYS A 118 2.43 2.01 -11.31
N PHE A 119 3.32 1.07 -10.95
CA PHE A 119 4.35 0.61 -11.88
C PHE A 119 3.90 -0.52 -12.81
N LEU A 120 2.98 -1.40 -12.36
CA LEU A 120 2.43 -2.46 -13.21
C LEU A 120 1.70 -1.86 -14.42
N ASN A 121 1.01 -0.73 -14.23
CA ASN A 121 0.34 -0.03 -15.32
C ASN A 121 1.31 0.72 -16.25
N SER A 122 2.42 1.28 -15.75
CA SER A 122 3.34 2.07 -16.60
C SER A 122 4.20 1.21 -17.55
N GLN A 123 4.34 -0.08 -17.29
CA GLN A 123 5.00 -1.03 -18.21
C GLN A 123 4.00 -1.71 -19.16
N GLN A 124 2.70 -1.41 -19.03
CA GLN A 124 1.63 -2.22 -19.61
C GLN A 124 0.50 -1.32 -20.13
N SER A 125 0.81 -0.47 -21.11
CA SER A 125 -0.16 0.31 -21.91
C SER A 125 -1.24 -0.53 -22.64
N SER A 126 -1.41 -1.80 -22.29
CA SER A 126 -2.32 -2.75 -22.93
C SER A 126 -3.08 -3.69 -21.97
N LEU A 127 -2.88 -3.66 -20.65
CA LEU A 127 -3.64 -4.55 -19.73
C LEU A 127 -4.11 -3.80 -18.49
N GLY A 128 -5.41 -3.51 -18.46
CA GLY A 128 -6.06 -2.68 -17.45
C GLY A 128 -6.20 -3.33 -16.08
N CYS A 129 -6.26 -2.46 -15.07
CA CYS A 129 -7.48 -2.07 -14.34
C CYS A 129 -7.20 -1.91 -12.84
N LEU A 130 -7.47 -0.68 -12.39
CA LEU A 130 -7.67 -0.26 -11.02
C LEU A 130 -8.90 -0.98 -10.43
N PHE A 131 -8.76 -1.64 -9.27
CA PHE A 131 -9.91 -1.92 -8.41
C PHE A 131 -9.66 -1.33 -7.03
N VAL A 132 -10.11 -0.09 -6.86
CA VAL A 132 -10.50 0.43 -5.55
C VAL A 132 -11.97 0.09 -5.40
N THR A 133 -12.30 -0.93 -4.62
CA THR A 133 -13.68 -1.15 -4.18
C THR A 133 -13.81 -0.60 -2.77
N ALA A 134 -14.41 0.59 -2.63
CA ALA A 134 -15.01 0.98 -1.37
C ALA A 134 -16.27 0.11 -1.15
N PRO A 135 -16.55 -0.37 0.07
CA PRO A 135 -17.83 -1.01 0.37
C PRO A 135 -18.97 0.01 0.21
N ARG A 136 -20.09 -0.47 -0.33
CA ARG A 136 -21.30 0.28 -0.69
C ARG A 136 -21.91 1.05 0.46
#